data_AF-A0AAU8TJM6-F1
#
_entry.id   AF-A0AAU8TJM6-F1
#
_cell.length_a   1.000
_cell.length_b   1.000
_cell.length_c   1.000
_cell.angle_alpha   90.00
_cell.angle_beta   90.00
_cell.angle_gamma   90.00
#
_symmetry.space_group_name_H-M   'P 1'
#
loop_
_entity.id
_entity.type
_entity.pdbx_description
1 polymer ?
#
loop_
_entity_poly.entity_id
_entity_poly.type
_entity_poly.pdbx_seq_one_letter_code
_entity_poly.pdbx_strand_id
1 'polypeptide(L)'
;MAQRLRLLPPFLDGVVAEQAYFRWLARRADAHVRRDRKRFSNGAMGAAYRKAIHEAVLASGGRDDYTGEELDWTLISKYTNAESEIGRHHYKAGFALLPTVDHVDASLSSVSFKICAWRTNDAKNDMSVAAFLSLCERVLAHAGYAVEPPERAGVG
;
A
#
# COMPACT_ATOMS: atom_id res chain seq x y z
N MET A 1 -12.14 19.64 14.68
CA MET A 1 -10.78 19.65 15.27
C MET A 1 -10.03 18.41 14.79
N ALA A 2 -8.88 18.57 14.14
CA ALA A 2 -8.12 17.43 13.61
C ALA A 2 -7.44 16.68 14.77
N GLN A 3 -7.87 15.45 15.02
CA GLN A 3 -7.24 14.56 15.99
C GLN A 3 -5.81 14.30 15.52
N ARG A 4 -4.81 14.73 16.29
CA ARG A 4 -3.40 14.41 16.00
C ARG A 4 -3.25 12.89 16.07
N LEU A 5 -2.79 12.27 14.99
CA LEU A 5 -2.19 10.94 15.02
C LEU A 5 -0.89 11.09 15.83
N ARG A 6 -0.80 10.46 17.00
CA ARG A 6 0.31 10.70 17.93
C ARG A 6 1.15 9.48 18.24
N LEU A 7 0.76 8.30 17.77
CA LEU A 7 1.41 7.06 18.17
C LEU A 7 1.92 6.30 16.95
N LEU A 8 3.14 5.81 17.08
CA LEU A 8 3.71 4.82 16.18
C LEU A 8 2.89 3.52 16.32
N PRO A 9 2.53 2.84 15.22
CA PRO A 9 1.94 1.51 15.28
C PRO A 9 2.82 0.56 16.12
N PRO A 10 2.25 -0.27 17.02
CA PRO A 10 3.04 -1.08 17.94
C PRO A 10 4.05 -2.02 17.27
N PHE A 11 3.70 -2.59 16.12
CA PHE A 11 4.59 -3.48 15.35
C PHE A 11 5.76 -2.75 14.68
N LEU A 12 5.80 -1.43 14.75
CA LEU A 12 6.91 -0.60 14.25
C LEU A 12 7.85 -0.14 15.35
N ASP A 13 7.50 -0.38 16.62
CA ASP A 13 8.37 -0.04 17.74
C ASP A 13 9.70 -0.82 17.65
N GLY A 14 10.81 -0.12 17.83
CA GLY A 14 12.16 -0.66 17.61
C GLY A 14 12.53 -0.98 16.14
N VAL A 15 11.59 -0.93 15.19
CA VAL A 15 11.84 -1.22 13.76
C VAL A 15 12.17 0.05 12.98
N VAL A 16 11.40 1.12 13.21
CA VAL A 16 11.61 2.43 12.57
C VAL A 16 11.47 3.57 13.58
N ALA A 17 12.25 4.63 13.37
CA ALA A 17 12.10 5.84 14.17
C ALA A 17 10.72 6.49 13.91
N GLU A 18 10.08 6.97 14.97
CA GLU A 18 8.78 7.64 14.92
C GLU A 18 8.73 8.77 13.86
N GLN A 19 9.78 9.59 13.82
CA GLN A 19 9.88 10.68 12.84
C GLN A 19 9.96 10.17 11.39
N ALA A 20 10.61 9.03 11.14
CA ALA A 20 10.69 8.44 9.80
C ALA A 20 9.32 7.95 9.35
N TYR A 21 8.56 7.33 10.24
CA TYR A 21 7.18 6.90 10.00
C TYR A 21 6.26 8.09 9.66
N PHE A 22 6.23 9.13 10.49
CA PHE A 22 5.35 10.28 10.23
C PHE A 22 5.75 11.06 8.98
N ARG A 23 7.05 11.12 8.66
CA ARG A 23 7.53 11.69 7.39
C ARG A 23 7.05 10.87 6.19
N TRP A 24 7.15 9.55 6.27
CA TRP A 24 6.61 8.65 5.24
C TRP A 24 5.10 8.84 5.08
N LEU A 25 4.35 8.85 6.19
CA LEU A 25 2.89 9.02 6.20
C LEU A 25 2.47 10.34 5.53
N ALA A 26 3.13 11.45 5.89
CA ALA A 26 2.86 12.75 5.29
C ALA A 26 3.13 12.75 3.78
N ARG A 27 4.26 12.18 3.34
CA ARG A 27 4.62 12.11 1.91
C ARG A 27 3.64 11.26 1.12
N ARG A 28 3.19 10.12 1.66
CA ARG A 28 2.18 9.26 1.01
C ARG A 28 0.86 9.99 0.88
N ALA A 29 0.36 10.58 1.97
CA ALA A 29 -0.88 11.37 1.95
C ALA A 29 -0.81 12.50 0.92
N ASP A 30 0.28 13.27 0.90
CA ASP A 30 0.45 14.37 -0.06
C ASP A 30 0.48 13.89 -1.51
N ALA A 31 1.11 12.75 -1.80
CA ALA A 31 1.14 12.17 -3.14
C ALA A 31 -0.25 11.80 -3.63
N HIS A 32 -1.05 11.14 -2.78
CA HIS A 32 -2.43 10.79 -3.13
C HIS A 32 -3.33 12.03 -3.23
N VAL A 33 -3.22 12.99 -2.32
CA VAL A 33 -3.93 14.28 -2.43
C VAL A 33 -3.59 14.99 -3.74
N ARG A 34 -2.33 15.04 -4.16
CA ARG A 34 -1.95 15.64 -5.45
C ARG A 34 -2.58 14.91 -6.64
N ARG A 35 -2.61 13.57 -6.61
CA ARG A 35 -3.24 12.74 -7.65
C ARG A 35 -4.74 13.01 -7.73
N ASP A 36 -5.40 13.12 -6.58
CA ASP A 36 -6.86 13.24 -6.49
C ASP A 36 -7.38 14.68 -6.43
N ARG A 37 -6.52 15.69 -6.28
CA ARG A 37 -6.90 17.12 -6.32
C ARG A 37 -7.55 17.52 -7.65
N LYS A 38 -7.20 16.86 -8.75
CA LYS A 38 -7.86 17.06 -10.06
C LYS A 38 -9.29 16.51 -10.07
N ARG A 39 -9.60 15.57 -9.18
CA ARG A 39 -10.89 14.90 -9.04
C ARG A 39 -11.77 15.59 -7.99
N PHE A 40 -11.17 16.19 -6.96
CA PHE A 40 -11.88 16.77 -5.82
C PHE A 40 -11.31 18.15 -5.41
N SER A 41 -12.17 19.18 -5.41
CA SER A 41 -11.80 20.58 -5.22
C SER A 41 -11.68 21.04 -3.76
N ASN A 42 -11.03 20.28 -2.85
CA ASN A 42 -11.01 20.67 -1.42
C ASN A 42 -9.68 20.43 -0.67
N GLY A 43 -9.17 21.49 -0.01
CA GLY A 43 -7.93 21.49 0.78
C GLY A 43 -7.99 20.76 2.13
N ALA A 44 -9.18 20.38 2.60
CA ALA A 44 -9.38 19.66 3.87
C ALA A 44 -8.93 18.17 3.82
N MET A 45 -8.56 17.65 2.65
CA MET A 45 -8.28 16.22 2.42
C MET A 45 -6.99 15.71 3.09
N GLY A 46 -5.95 16.54 3.26
CA GLY A 46 -4.64 16.05 3.73
C GLY A 46 -4.66 15.40 5.11
N ALA A 47 -5.43 15.94 6.05
CA ALA A 47 -5.58 15.34 7.39
C ALA A 47 -6.37 14.03 7.34
N ALA A 48 -7.42 13.97 6.52
CA ALA A 48 -8.23 12.77 6.33
C ALA A 48 -7.42 11.64 5.69
N TYR A 49 -6.59 11.94 4.69
CA TYR A 49 -5.72 10.96 4.03
C TYR A 49 -4.67 10.41 5.00
N ARG A 50 -4.02 11.27 5.80
CA ARG A 50 -3.10 10.79 6.83
C ARG A 50 -3.79 9.86 7.84
N LYS A 51 -5.02 10.18 8.27
CA LYS A 51 -5.79 9.34 9.18
C LYS A 51 -6.12 7.99 8.55
N ALA A 52 -6.71 8.00 7.35
CA ALA A 52 -7.09 6.78 6.64
C ALA A 52 -5.89 5.88 6.32
N ILE A 53 -4.76 6.46 5.89
CA ILE A 53 -3.53 5.69 5.66
C ILE A 53 -3.02 5.11 6.99
N HIS A 54 -3.00 5.89 8.09
CA HIS A 54 -2.56 5.37 9.38
C HIS A 54 -3.45 4.23 9.89
N GLU A 55 -4.77 4.34 9.72
CA GLU A 55 -5.73 3.28 10.04
C GLU A 55 -5.47 2.02 9.18
N ALA A 56 -5.17 2.18 7.89
CA ALA A 56 -4.76 1.07 7.03
C ALA A 56 -3.44 0.41 7.48
N VAL A 57 -2.48 1.21 7.97
CA VAL A 57 -1.24 0.68 8.57
C VAL A 57 -1.54 -0.14 9.81
N LEU A 58 -2.40 0.35 10.71
CA LEU A 58 -2.80 -0.40 11.90
C LEU A 58 -3.51 -1.70 11.53
N ALA A 59 -4.43 -1.65 10.57
CA ALA A 59 -5.17 -2.82 10.09
C ALA A 59 -4.28 -3.87 9.42
N SER A 60 -3.23 -3.46 8.71
CA SER A 60 -2.34 -4.40 8.02
C SER A 60 -1.45 -5.21 8.98
N GLY A 61 -1.25 -4.74 10.21
CA GLY A 61 -0.40 -5.40 11.20
C GLY A 61 1.04 -5.61 10.71
N GLY A 62 1.51 -4.73 9.81
CA GLY A 62 2.84 -4.81 9.22
C GLY A 62 2.97 -5.74 8.01
N ARG A 63 1.88 -6.35 7.55
CA ARG A 63 1.85 -7.27 6.41
C ARG A 63 1.25 -6.64 5.16
N ASP A 64 1.52 -7.26 4.01
CA ASP A 64 0.87 -7.00 2.74
C ASP A 64 -0.60 -7.49 2.81
N ASP A 65 -1.56 -6.59 2.56
CA ASP A 65 -2.98 -6.90 2.65
C ASP A 65 -3.48 -7.91 1.59
N TYR A 66 -2.72 -8.10 0.51
CA TYR A 66 -3.07 -8.98 -0.59
C TYR A 66 -2.35 -10.33 -0.52
N THR A 67 -1.08 -10.35 -0.09
CA THR A 67 -0.26 -11.57 -0.07
C THR A 67 -0.04 -12.14 1.32
N GLY A 68 -0.24 -11.34 2.38
CA GLY A 68 0.07 -11.70 3.75
C GLY A 68 1.57 -11.69 4.10
N GLU A 69 2.45 -11.37 3.15
CA GLU A 69 3.90 -11.28 3.38
C GLU A 69 4.23 -10.17 4.39
N GLU A 70 5.25 -10.37 5.22
CA GLU A 70 5.78 -9.31 6.09
C GLU A 70 6.43 -8.21 5.25
N LEU A 71 6.05 -6.96 5.51
CA LEU A 71 6.63 -5.82 4.82
C LEU A 71 7.93 -5.39 5.51
N ASP A 72 8.91 -4.97 4.72
CA ASP A 72 10.14 -4.42 5.25
C ASP A 72 9.99 -2.92 5.49
N TRP A 73 9.50 -2.58 6.69
CA TRP A 73 9.33 -1.21 7.13
C TRP A 73 10.64 -0.44 7.25
N THR A 74 11.79 -1.12 7.35
CA THR A 74 13.08 -0.43 7.39
C THR A 74 13.39 0.27 6.07
N LEU A 75 12.71 -0.09 4.97
CA LEU A 75 12.92 0.51 3.64
C LEU A 75 12.26 1.89 3.49
N ILE A 76 11.36 2.29 4.39
CA ILE A 76 10.66 3.57 4.26
C ILE A 76 11.67 4.73 4.21
N SER A 77 11.41 5.67 3.30
CA SER A 77 12.29 6.83 3.06
C SER A 77 13.71 6.53 2.58
N LYS A 78 14.06 5.28 2.25
CA LYS A 78 15.39 4.91 1.70
C LYS A 78 15.46 4.92 0.17
N TYR A 79 14.34 4.73 -0.53
CA TYR A 79 14.34 4.75 -2.00
C TYR A 79 14.70 6.12 -2.56
N THR A 80 15.63 6.17 -3.52
CA THR A 80 16.03 7.38 -4.24
C THR A 80 15.90 7.21 -5.76
N ASN A 81 15.44 8.28 -6.44
CA ASN A 81 15.32 8.26 -7.90
C ASN A 81 16.69 8.18 -8.58
N ALA A 82 17.71 8.86 -8.04
CA ALA A 82 19.05 8.88 -8.59
C ALA A 82 19.67 7.48 -8.64
N GLU A 83 19.58 6.70 -7.55
CA GLU A 83 20.08 5.33 -7.54
C GLU A 83 19.22 4.40 -8.41
N SER A 84 17.91 4.65 -8.50
CA SER A 84 17.04 3.90 -9.41
C SER A 84 17.38 4.11 -10.89
N GLU A 85 17.82 5.30 -11.29
CA GLU A 85 18.22 5.57 -12.68
C GLU A 85 19.48 4.79 -13.06
N ILE A 86 20.42 4.65 -12.11
CA ILE A 86 21.68 3.93 -12.28
C ILE A 86 21.46 2.41 -12.21
N GLY A 87 20.86 1.90 -11.12
CA GLY A 87 20.74 0.47 -10.84
C GLY A 87 19.51 -0.22 -11.44
N ARG A 88 18.58 0.56 -12.02
CA ARG A 88 17.40 0.09 -12.79
C ARG A 88 16.64 -1.04 -12.07
N HIS A 89 16.47 -2.18 -12.73
CA HIS A 89 15.69 -3.32 -12.22
C HIS A 89 16.30 -3.92 -10.95
N HIS A 90 17.63 -4.04 -10.87
CA HIS A 90 18.30 -4.60 -9.70
C HIS A 90 18.10 -3.73 -8.46
N TYR A 91 18.17 -2.40 -8.62
CA TYR A 91 17.88 -1.48 -7.52
C TYR A 91 16.44 -1.64 -7.02
N LYS A 92 15.46 -1.62 -7.94
CA LYS A 92 14.04 -1.76 -7.59
C LYS A 92 13.70 -3.09 -6.94
N ALA A 93 14.37 -4.18 -7.31
CA ALA A 93 14.17 -5.49 -6.69
C ALA A 93 14.49 -5.50 -5.19
N GLY A 94 15.49 -4.72 -4.74
CA GLY A 94 15.79 -4.53 -3.32
C GLY A 94 14.70 -3.81 -2.52
N PHE A 95 13.71 -3.22 -3.19
CA PHE A 95 12.56 -2.57 -2.58
C PHE A 95 11.25 -3.34 -2.77
N ALA A 96 11.32 -4.63 -3.15
CA ALA A 96 10.13 -5.43 -3.44
C ALA A 96 9.11 -5.39 -2.29
N LEU A 97 9.57 -5.51 -1.04
CA LEU A 97 8.77 -5.50 0.20
C LEU A 97 8.63 -4.11 0.84
N LEU A 98 9.01 -3.02 0.16
CA LEU A 98 8.81 -1.66 0.67
C LEU A 98 7.31 -1.40 0.90
N PRO A 99 6.90 -0.99 2.12
CA PRO A 99 5.53 -0.58 2.36
C PRO A 99 5.10 0.60 1.46
N THR A 100 4.01 0.37 0.74
CA THR A 100 3.31 1.37 -0.07
C THR A 100 1.81 1.38 0.24
N VAL A 101 1.12 2.36 -0.32
CA VAL A 101 -0.31 2.61 -0.12
C VAL A 101 -1.02 2.37 -1.44
N ASP A 102 -1.95 1.42 -1.45
CA ASP A 102 -2.88 1.21 -2.55
C ASP A 102 -4.21 1.90 -2.27
N HIS A 103 -4.76 2.57 -3.29
CA HIS A 103 -6.00 3.32 -3.19
C HIS A 103 -7.12 2.44 -3.76
N VAL A 104 -7.94 1.86 -2.87
CA VAL A 104 -8.95 0.86 -3.26
C VAL A 104 -10.21 1.52 -3.80
N ASP A 105 -10.70 2.55 -3.10
CA ASP A 105 -11.88 3.29 -3.52
C ASP A 105 -11.72 4.78 -3.18
N ALA A 106 -11.91 5.59 -4.20
CA ALA A 106 -11.78 7.04 -4.17
C ALA A 106 -13.16 7.66 -4.42
N SER A 107 -14.12 7.36 -3.54
CA SER A 107 -15.46 7.95 -3.65
C SER A 107 -15.52 9.27 -2.87
N LEU A 108 -16.52 10.10 -3.20
CA LEU A 108 -16.75 11.38 -2.51
C LEU A 108 -17.05 11.22 -1.00
N SER A 109 -17.50 10.03 -0.58
CA SER A 109 -17.91 9.75 0.81
C SER A 109 -16.91 8.91 1.60
N SER A 110 -15.98 8.21 0.94
CA SER A 110 -14.98 7.38 1.63
C SER A 110 -13.68 7.28 0.84
N VAL A 111 -12.57 7.48 1.53
CA VAL A 111 -11.22 7.19 1.04
C VAL A 111 -10.76 5.93 1.73
N SER A 112 -10.54 4.85 0.97
CA SER A 112 -10.12 3.56 1.51
C SER A 112 -8.75 3.16 0.98
N PHE A 113 -7.85 2.80 1.88
CA PHE A 113 -6.48 2.40 1.57
C PHE A 113 -6.18 1.00 2.08
N LYS A 114 -5.31 0.31 1.34
CA LYS A 114 -4.65 -0.91 1.79
C LYS A 114 -3.14 -0.69 1.80
N ILE A 115 -2.46 -1.33 2.75
CA ILE A 115 -1.00 -1.35 2.78
C ILE A 115 -0.52 -2.62 2.12
N CYS A 116 0.39 -2.47 1.16
CA CYS A 116 0.95 -3.60 0.43
C CYS A 116 2.42 -3.32 0.10
N ALA A 117 3.10 -4.36 -0.36
CA ALA A 117 4.46 -4.29 -0.86
C ALA A 117 4.49 -3.51 -2.18
N TRP A 118 5.62 -2.84 -2.47
CA TRP A 118 5.81 -2.16 -3.76
C TRP A 118 5.53 -3.12 -4.91
N ARG A 119 6.17 -4.30 -4.90
CA ARG A 119 6.03 -5.29 -5.97
C ARG A 119 4.57 -5.66 -6.21
N THR A 120 3.80 -5.87 -5.14
CA THR A 120 2.37 -6.18 -5.22
C THR A 120 1.59 -5.04 -5.88
N ASN A 121 1.82 -3.80 -5.44
CA ASN A 121 1.13 -2.63 -5.99
C ASN A 121 1.50 -2.35 -7.46
N ASP A 122 2.75 -2.58 -7.84
CA ASP A 122 3.24 -2.41 -9.22
C ASP A 122 2.62 -3.46 -10.16
N ALA A 123 2.52 -4.71 -9.70
CA ALA A 123 1.89 -5.80 -10.44
C ALA A 123 0.36 -5.63 -10.55
N LYS A 124 -0.31 -5.27 -9.45
CA LYS A 124 -1.76 -5.02 -9.44
C LYS A 124 -2.12 -3.77 -10.24
N ASN A 125 -1.32 -2.72 -10.13
CA ASN A 125 -1.55 -1.44 -10.80
C ASN A 125 -2.99 -0.93 -10.52
N ASP A 126 -3.63 -0.29 -11.51
CA ASP A 126 -5.00 0.22 -11.44
C ASP A 126 -6.08 -0.90 -11.55
N MET A 127 -5.71 -2.19 -11.54
CA MET A 127 -6.70 -3.28 -11.56
C MET A 127 -7.47 -3.38 -10.22
N SER A 128 -8.74 -3.79 -10.31
CA SER A 128 -9.46 -4.28 -9.13
C SER A 128 -8.87 -5.61 -8.65
N VAL A 129 -9.11 -5.97 -7.38
CA VAL A 129 -8.65 -7.26 -6.83
C VAL A 129 -9.17 -8.43 -7.65
N ALA A 130 -10.46 -8.43 -8.02
CA ALA A 130 -11.06 -9.48 -8.83
C ALA A 130 -10.40 -9.60 -10.22
N ALA A 131 -10.10 -8.46 -10.87
CA ALA A 131 -9.42 -8.45 -12.16
C ALA A 131 -7.97 -8.96 -12.05
N PHE A 132 -7.26 -8.59 -10.98
CA PHE A 132 -5.90 -9.07 -10.73
C PHE A 132 -5.86 -10.58 -10.50
N LEU A 133 -6.75 -11.11 -9.66
CA LEU A 133 -6.84 -12.56 -9.42
C LEU A 133 -7.21 -13.33 -10.70
N SER A 134 -8.15 -12.81 -11.50
CA SER A 134 -8.50 -13.41 -12.80
C SER A 134 -7.34 -13.37 -13.81
N LEU A 135 -6.49 -12.34 -13.77
CA LEU A 135 -5.26 -12.32 -14.56
C LEU A 135 -4.27 -13.39 -14.06
N CYS A 136 -4.05 -13.50 -12.76
CA CYS A 136 -3.18 -14.52 -12.17
C CYS A 136 -3.65 -15.94 -12.55
N GLU A 137 -4.95 -16.22 -12.46
CA GLU A 137 -5.54 -17.49 -12.86
C GLU A 137 -5.26 -17.82 -14.33
N ARG A 138 -5.47 -16.86 -15.24
CA ARG A 138 -5.17 -17.07 -16.68
C ARG A 138 -3.68 -17.33 -16.94
N VAL A 139 -2.79 -16.66 -16.21
CA VAL A 139 -1.33 -16.89 -16.32
C VAL A 139 -0.98 -18.31 -15.85
N LEU A 140 -1.52 -18.75 -14.71
CA LEU A 140 -1.30 -20.09 -14.17
C LEU A 140 -1.83 -21.17 -15.12
N ALA A 141 -3.06 -21.03 -15.60
CA ALA A 141 -3.67 -21.95 -16.55
C ALA A 141 -2.86 -22.05 -17.86
N HIS A 142 -2.40 -20.92 -18.40
CA HIS A 142 -1.55 -20.90 -19.59
C HIS A 142 -0.20 -21.59 -19.38
N ALA A 143 0.36 -21.50 -18.16
CA ALA A 143 1.59 -22.19 -17.77
C ALA A 143 1.39 -23.68 -17.44
N GLY A 144 0.17 -24.21 -17.57
CA GLY A 144 -0.14 -25.63 -17.36
C GLY A 144 -0.50 -26.01 -15.92
N TYR A 145 -0.73 -25.02 -15.05
CA TYR A 145 -1.20 -25.27 -13.68
C TYR A 145 -2.73 -25.36 -13.65
N ALA A 146 -3.25 -26.28 -12.84
CA ALA A 146 -4.66 -26.27 -12.46
C ALA A 146 -4.88 -25.26 -11.34
N VAL A 147 -5.92 -24.43 -11.46
CA VAL A 147 -6.33 -23.48 -10.43
C VAL A 147 -7.69 -23.92 -9.94
N GLU A 148 -7.79 -24.29 -8.66
CA GLU A 148 -9.06 -24.57 -8.02
C GLU A 148 -9.43 -23.41 -7.09
N PRO A 149 -10.67 -22.90 -7.17
CA PRO A 149 -11.13 -21.89 -6.23
C PRO A 149 -11.14 -22.50 -4.81
N PRO A 150 -10.79 -21.71 -3.77
CA PRO A 150 -10.88 -22.20 -2.40
C PRO A 150 -12.32 -22.64 -2.10
N GLU A 151 -12.48 -23.72 -1.34
CA GLU A 151 -13.79 -24.13 -0.82
C GLU A 151 -14.42 -22.90 -0.16
N ARG A 152 -15.64 -22.55 -0.57
CA ARG A 152 -16.37 -21.46 0.08
C ARG A 152 -16.48 -21.84 1.55
N ALA A 153 -15.77 -21.12 2.41
CA ALA A 153 -15.92 -21.26 3.85
C ALA A 153 -17.41 -21.13 4.15
N GLY A 154 -18.01 -22.21 4.66
CA GLY A 154 -19.43 -22.27 4.95
C GLY A 154 -19.81 -21.06 5.78
N VAL A 155 -20.85 -20.35 5.35
CA VAL A 155 -21.47 -19.30 6.14
C VAL A 155 -21.99 -19.97 7.42
N GLY A 156 -21.26 -19.81 8.52
CA GLY A 156 -21.69 -20.15 9.87
C GLY A 156 -22.33 -18.95 10.54
#